data_AF-A0A932Q3B0-F1
#
_entry.id   AF-A0A932Q3B0-F1
#
_cell.length_a   1.000
_cell.length_b   1.000
_cell.length_c   1.000
_cell.angle_alpha   90.00
_cell.angle_beta   90.00
_cell.angle_gamma   90.00
#
_symmetry.space_group_name_H-M   'P 1'
#
loop_
_entity.id
_entity.type
_entity.pdbx_description
1 polymer ?
#
loop_
_entity_poly.entity_id
_entity_poly.type
_entity_poly.pdbx_seq_one_letter_code
_entity_poly.pdbx_strand_id
1 'polypeptide(L)'
;MPDARVVFRVPQRFSGDLHDILVKYAAWILKRQDYFKAHPRPIALAPTGNRGGLKQHRAEALEKITASIRRFQPFIGICPQKISIRNQKTRWGSCSRRHHLSFNWRLVLLPPEILDYVVVHELCHLLHLNHSREFWKKVESILPDYLEKRRWLKKKSPQPNKTENF
;
A
#
# COMPACT_ATOMS: atom_id res chain seq x y z
N MET A 1 -26.44 -3.69 -15.15
CA MET A 1 -25.75 -2.74 -14.24
C MET A 1 -25.36 -3.53 -12.99
N PRO A 2 -24.07 -3.71 -12.64
CA PRO A 2 -23.75 -4.28 -11.33
C PRO A 2 -24.17 -3.26 -10.26
N ASP A 3 -24.89 -3.73 -9.26
CA ASP A 3 -25.70 -2.96 -8.29
C ASP A 3 -24.90 -2.26 -7.17
N ALA A 4 -23.62 -1.94 -7.45
CA ALA A 4 -22.73 -1.15 -6.60
C ALA A 4 -22.81 -1.47 -5.09
N ARG A 5 -22.94 -2.75 -4.73
CA ARG A 5 -22.95 -3.18 -3.33
C ARG A 5 -21.56 -3.02 -2.71
N VAL A 6 -21.50 -2.34 -1.57
CA VAL A 6 -20.30 -2.24 -0.74
C VAL A 6 -20.53 -3.08 0.52
N VAL A 7 -19.74 -4.14 0.70
CA VAL A 7 -19.83 -5.02 1.87
C VAL A 7 -18.84 -4.54 2.93
N PHE A 8 -19.37 -4.09 4.08
CA PHE A 8 -18.57 -3.75 5.24
C PHE A 8 -18.46 -4.97 6.16
N ARG A 9 -17.23 -5.29 6.58
CA ARG A 9 -16.99 -6.18 7.71
C ARG A 9 -16.55 -5.35 8.89
N VAL A 10 -17.38 -5.30 9.92
CA VAL A 10 -17.09 -4.58 11.17
C VAL A 10 -16.97 -5.56 12.34
N PRO A 11 -16.15 -5.24 13.36
CA PRO A 11 -16.08 -6.03 14.58
C PRO A 11 -17.45 -6.15 15.24
N GLN A 12 -17.73 -7.31 15.86
CA GLN A 12 -19.02 -7.59 16.51
C GLN A 12 -19.39 -6.60 17.64
N ARG A 13 -18.42 -5.84 18.16
CA ARG A 13 -18.58 -4.82 19.21
C ARG A 13 -18.53 -3.38 18.68
N PHE A 14 -18.63 -3.18 17.38
CA PHE A 14 -18.66 -1.85 16.79
C PHE A 14 -19.99 -1.17 17.12
N SER A 15 -19.93 0.01 17.75
CA SER A 15 -21.09 0.80 18.17
C SER A 15 -21.13 2.20 17.54
N GLY A 16 -20.28 2.46 16.54
CA GLY A 16 -20.25 3.74 15.82
C GLY A 16 -21.26 3.79 14.67
N ASP A 17 -21.41 4.96 14.06
CA ASP A 17 -22.26 5.11 12.87
C ASP A 17 -21.51 4.66 11.60
N LEU A 18 -22.06 3.65 10.92
CA LEU A 18 -21.56 3.20 9.64
C LEU A 18 -21.78 4.24 8.53
N HIS A 19 -22.81 5.07 8.66
CA HIS A 19 -23.12 6.14 7.72
C HIS A 19 -22.00 7.18 7.68
N ASP A 20 -21.49 7.61 8.84
CA ASP A 20 -20.38 8.56 8.92
C ASP A 20 -19.09 8.01 8.31
N ILE A 21 -18.83 6.72 8.51
CA ILE A 21 -17.71 6.03 7.85
C ILE A 21 -17.94 6.04 6.33
N LEU A 22 -19.12 5.64 5.88
CA LEU A 22 -19.49 5.62 4.47
C LEU A 22 -19.32 6.99 3.82
N VAL A 23 -19.86 8.05 4.42
CA VAL A 23 -19.78 9.42 3.91
C VAL A 23 -18.33 9.90 3.89
N LYS A 24 -17.57 9.65 4.97
CA LYS A 24 -16.15 9.98 5.06
C LYS A 24 -15.31 9.32 3.97
N TYR A 25 -15.65 8.09 3.58
CA TYR A 25 -14.91 7.34 2.57
C TYR A 25 -15.62 7.29 1.20
N ALA A 26 -16.79 7.90 1.01
CA ALA A 26 -17.60 7.77 -0.20
C ALA A 26 -16.83 8.20 -1.46
N ALA A 27 -16.14 9.34 -1.38
CA ALA A 27 -15.30 9.83 -2.46
C ALA A 27 -14.12 8.88 -2.77
N TRP A 28 -13.58 8.19 -1.75
CA TRP A 28 -12.56 7.16 -1.95
C TRP A 28 -13.16 5.89 -2.58
N ILE A 29 -14.30 5.40 -2.07
CA ILE A 29 -14.97 4.20 -2.57
C ILE A 29 -15.30 4.37 -4.05
N LEU A 30 -15.89 5.51 -4.43
CA LEU A 30 -16.26 5.82 -5.81
C LEU A 30 -15.02 5.90 -6.70
N LYS A 31 -13.97 6.65 -6.29
CA LYS A 31 -12.70 6.70 -7.01
C LYS A 31 -12.03 5.33 -7.16
N ARG A 32 -12.13 4.48 -6.14
CA ARG A 32 -11.59 3.11 -6.13
C ARG A 32 -12.37 2.22 -7.08
N GLN A 33 -13.69 2.37 -7.12
CA GLN A 33 -14.57 1.63 -8.02
C GLN A 33 -14.33 2.01 -9.49
N ASP A 34 -14.20 3.31 -9.78
CA ASP A 34 -13.86 3.80 -11.12
C ASP A 34 -12.47 3.36 -11.56
N TYR A 35 -11.50 3.38 -10.63
CA TYR A 35 -10.16 2.87 -10.89
C TYR A 35 -10.17 1.40 -11.31
N PHE A 36 -10.86 0.52 -10.57
CA PHE A 36 -10.92 -0.91 -10.90
C PHE A 36 -11.72 -1.19 -12.18
N LYS A 37 -12.80 -0.43 -12.44
CA LYS A 37 -13.54 -0.51 -13.71
C LYS A 37 -12.68 -0.08 -14.91
N ALA A 38 -11.86 0.97 -14.75
CA ALA A 38 -10.98 1.48 -15.79
C ALA A 38 -9.68 0.68 -15.94
N HIS A 39 -9.31 -0.14 -14.95
CA HIS A 39 -8.07 -0.92 -14.95
C HIS A 39 -8.31 -2.40 -14.57
N PRO A 40 -9.11 -3.15 -15.34
CA PRO A 40 -9.20 -4.60 -15.17
C PRO A 40 -7.84 -5.19 -15.56
N ARG A 41 -7.03 -5.60 -14.58
CA ARG A 41 -5.70 -6.17 -14.85
C ARG A 41 -5.59 -7.62 -14.37
N PRO A 42 -5.25 -8.55 -15.28
CA PRO A 42 -4.86 -9.89 -14.89
C PRO A 42 -3.58 -9.85 -14.04
N ILE A 43 -3.40 -10.86 -13.19
CA ILE A 43 -2.14 -11.10 -12.46
C ILE A 43 -1.08 -11.56 -13.48
N ALA A 44 -0.53 -10.65 -14.27
CA ALA A 44 0.61 -10.92 -15.13
C ALA A 44 1.91 -10.68 -14.33
N LEU A 45 2.71 -11.73 -14.19
CA LEU A 45 4.07 -11.65 -13.64
C LEU A 45 4.95 -10.88 -14.62
N ALA A 46 5.40 -9.68 -14.24
CA ALA A 46 6.37 -8.92 -15.04
C ALA A 46 7.74 -9.64 -15.07
N PRO A 47 8.48 -9.57 -16.19
CA PRO A 47 9.73 -10.30 -16.37
C PRO A 47 10.82 -9.81 -15.42
N THR A 48 11.57 -10.78 -14.87
CA THR A 48 12.71 -10.54 -13.99
C THR A 48 13.95 -10.18 -14.78
N GLY A 49 14.32 -8.89 -14.74
CA GLY A 49 15.73 -8.46 -14.81
C GLY A 49 16.15 -7.63 -16.01
N ASN A 50 16.77 -6.48 -15.74
CA ASN A 50 17.96 -6.02 -16.45
C ASN A 50 18.83 -5.17 -15.49
N ARG A 51 20.16 -5.35 -15.53
CA ARG A 51 21.16 -4.68 -14.67
C ARG A 51 21.75 -3.40 -15.30
N GLY A 52 21.02 -2.73 -16.19
CA GLY A 52 21.38 -1.40 -16.72
C GLY A 52 20.14 -0.52 -16.80
N GLY A 53 20.09 0.55 -15.99
CA GLY A 53 18.91 1.46 -15.89
C GLY A 53 18.62 2.06 -14.51
N LEU A 54 19.54 1.92 -13.53
CA LEU A 54 19.30 2.21 -12.11
C LEU A 54 18.87 3.66 -11.79
N LYS A 55 19.21 4.64 -12.63
CA LYS A 55 18.80 6.05 -12.46
C LYS A 55 17.36 6.30 -12.91
N GLN A 56 16.95 5.75 -14.05
CA GLN A 56 15.61 5.99 -14.63
C GLN A 56 14.50 5.39 -13.75
N HIS A 57 14.72 4.17 -13.25
CA HIS A 57 13.75 3.53 -12.35
C HIS A 57 13.61 4.22 -10.98
N ARG A 58 14.61 5.01 -10.55
CA ARG A 58 14.53 5.76 -9.29
C ARG A 58 13.61 6.97 -9.40
N ALA A 59 13.66 7.70 -10.51
CA ALA A 59 12.77 8.83 -10.76
C ALA A 59 11.33 8.35 -10.89
N GLU A 60 11.10 7.31 -11.69
CA GLU A 60 9.80 6.66 -11.83
C GLU A 60 9.28 6.13 -10.47
N ALA A 61 10.15 5.50 -9.68
CA ALA A 61 9.78 5.03 -8.34
C ALA A 61 9.39 6.18 -7.42
N LEU A 62 10.16 7.27 -7.41
CA LEU A 62 9.84 8.44 -6.61
C LEU A 62 8.47 9.00 -7.01
N GLU A 63 8.20 9.13 -8.31
CA GLU A 63 6.92 9.64 -8.82
C GLU A 63 5.75 8.74 -8.40
N LYS A 64 5.79 7.45 -8.73
CA LYS A 64 4.71 6.50 -8.43
C LYS A 64 4.47 6.34 -6.93
N ILE A 65 5.54 6.25 -6.14
CA ILE A 65 5.44 6.13 -4.68
C ILE A 65 4.89 7.43 -4.09
N THR A 66 5.34 8.60 -4.54
CA THR A 66 4.80 9.88 -4.06
C THR A 66 3.33 10.04 -4.41
N ALA A 67 2.92 9.61 -5.61
CA ALA A 67 1.51 9.60 -6.01
C ALA A 67 0.67 8.69 -5.10
N SER A 68 1.18 7.49 -4.79
CA SER A 68 0.52 6.56 -3.85
C SER A 68 0.47 7.15 -2.43
N ILE A 69 1.55 7.76 -1.94
CA ILE A 69 1.58 8.44 -0.63
C ILE A 69 0.54 9.55 -0.59
N ARG A 70 0.48 10.42 -1.60
CA ARG A 70 -0.54 11.49 -1.67
C ARG A 70 -1.96 10.94 -1.65
N ARG A 71 -2.18 9.77 -2.27
CA ARG A 71 -3.49 9.11 -2.29
C ARG A 71 -3.91 8.60 -0.91
N PHE A 72 -2.98 8.06 -0.12
CA PHE A 72 -3.31 7.37 1.13
C PHE A 72 -3.00 8.14 2.41
N GLN A 73 -2.13 9.14 2.36
CA GLN A 73 -1.75 9.97 3.51
C GLN A 73 -2.96 10.62 4.22
N PRO A 74 -4.01 11.09 3.52
CA PRO A 74 -5.20 11.65 4.19
C PRO A 74 -5.91 10.67 5.14
N PHE A 75 -5.81 9.35 4.90
CA PHE A 75 -6.41 8.34 5.78
C PHE A 75 -5.60 8.09 7.05
N ILE A 76 -4.34 8.52 7.06
CA ILE A 76 -3.40 8.35 8.17
C ILE A 76 -3.41 9.61 9.06
N GLY A 77 -3.51 10.79 8.44
CA GLY A 77 -3.53 12.07 9.14
C GLY A 77 -2.15 12.60 9.55
N ILE A 78 -1.07 11.86 9.27
CA ILE A 78 0.32 12.26 9.55
C ILE A 78 1.13 12.24 8.25
N CYS A 79 1.99 13.23 8.06
CA CYS A 79 2.90 13.30 6.93
C CYS A 79 4.26 12.70 7.28
N PRO A 80 4.90 11.93 6.38
CA PRO A 80 6.29 11.54 6.55
C PRO A 80 7.18 12.78 6.44
N GLN A 81 8.22 12.87 7.28
CA GLN A 81 9.18 13.99 7.24
C GLN A 81 10.16 13.87 6.07
N LYS A 82 10.41 12.63 5.61
CA LYS A 82 11.33 12.35 4.51
C LYS A 82 10.91 11.09 3.77
N ILE A 83 11.05 11.11 2.45
CA ILE A 83 10.86 9.95 1.58
C ILE A 83 12.18 9.69 0.85
N SER A 84 12.59 8.43 0.77
CA SER A 84 13.82 8.05 0.07
C SER A 84 13.66 6.79 -0.76
N ILE A 85 14.27 6.77 -1.94
CA ILE A 85 14.26 5.62 -2.85
C ILE A 85 15.62 4.92 -2.81
N ARG A 86 15.61 3.65 -2.41
CA ARG A 86 16.80 2.84 -2.15
C ARG A 86 16.78 1.55 -2.97
N ASN A 87 17.93 0.88 -2.99
CA ASN A 87 18.14 -0.42 -3.63
C ASN A 87 18.42 -1.48 -2.55
N GLN A 88 17.51 -1.60 -1.58
CA GLN A 88 17.70 -2.50 -0.45
C GLN A 88 17.63 -3.97 -0.89
N LYS A 89 18.48 -4.82 -0.31
CA LYS A 89 18.55 -6.24 -0.67
C LYS A 89 17.48 -7.09 0.03
N THR A 90 17.02 -6.66 1.21
CA THR A 90 16.22 -7.48 2.14
C THR A 90 14.85 -6.90 2.48
N ARG A 91 14.53 -5.66 2.05
CA ARG A 91 13.29 -4.97 2.40
C ARG A 91 12.63 -4.24 1.24
N TRP A 92 11.30 -4.20 1.27
CA TRP A 92 10.47 -3.44 0.31
C TRP A 92 10.28 -1.99 0.74
N GLY A 93 10.16 -1.77 2.05
CA GLY A 93 10.09 -0.45 2.67
C GLY A 93 10.68 -0.49 4.08
N SER A 94 10.74 0.68 4.72
CA SER A 94 10.95 0.80 6.16
C SER A 94 10.59 2.20 6.65
N CYS A 95 10.12 2.32 7.90
CA CYS A 95 9.84 3.57 8.58
C CYS A 95 10.73 3.74 9.82
N SER A 96 11.33 4.92 9.99
CA SER A 96 12.06 5.26 11.21
C SER A 96 11.18 5.94 12.25
N ARG A 97 11.62 5.96 13.52
CA ARG A 97 10.97 6.73 14.60
C ARG A 97 10.89 8.24 14.33
N ARG A 98 11.68 8.74 13.38
CA ARG A 98 11.67 10.14 12.93
C ARG A 98 10.72 10.36 11.74
N HIS A 99 9.83 9.40 11.45
CA HIS A 99 8.91 9.46 10.32
C HIS A 99 9.62 9.59 8.96
N HIS A 100 10.80 8.98 8.83
CA HIS A 100 11.47 8.85 7.53
C HIS A 100 11.06 7.53 6.89
N LEU A 101 10.49 7.60 5.69
CA LEU A 101 10.14 6.44 4.89
C LEU A 101 11.24 6.16 3.85
N SER A 102 11.59 4.89 3.73
CA SER A 102 12.47 4.38 2.68
C SER A 102 11.72 3.32 1.89
N PHE A 103 11.89 3.34 0.58
CA PHE A 103 11.24 2.39 -0.33
C PHE A 103 12.24 1.81 -1.33
N ASN A 104 12.02 0.56 -1.71
CA ASN A 104 12.80 -0.09 -2.74
C ASN A 104 12.33 0.37 -4.13
N TRP A 105 13.24 0.83 -4.99
CA TRP A 105 12.87 1.24 -6.35
C TRP A 105 12.18 0.12 -7.14
N ARG A 106 12.51 -1.15 -6.86
CA ARG A 106 11.92 -2.31 -7.54
C ARG A 106 10.40 -2.43 -7.36
N LEU A 107 9.79 -1.69 -6.44
CA LEU A 107 8.33 -1.64 -6.30
C LEU A 107 7.63 -1.23 -7.59
N VAL A 108 8.26 -0.43 -8.46
CA VAL A 108 7.68 -0.05 -9.76
C VAL A 108 7.56 -1.19 -10.75
N LEU A 109 8.29 -2.29 -10.52
CA LEU A 109 8.24 -3.50 -11.32
C LEU A 109 7.13 -4.46 -10.84
N LEU A 110 6.54 -4.19 -9.68
CA LEU A 110 5.43 -4.98 -9.14
C LEU A 110 4.09 -4.43 -9.66
N PRO A 111 3.01 -5.24 -9.60
CA PRO A 111 1.68 -4.73 -9.86
C PRO A 111 1.36 -3.50 -8.98
N PRO A 112 0.70 -2.46 -9.51
CA PRO A 112 0.46 -1.20 -8.80
C PRO A 112 -0.22 -1.38 -7.44
N GLU A 113 -1.12 -2.34 -7.32
CA GLU A 113 -1.84 -2.65 -6.10
C GLU A 113 -0.93 -3.21 -4.99
N ILE A 114 0.18 -3.84 -5.36
CA ILE A 114 1.20 -4.33 -4.41
C ILE A 114 2.09 -3.17 -3.93
N LEU A 115 2.44 -2.24 -4.84
CA LEU A 115 3.10 -0.99 -4.47
C LEU A 115 2.25 -0.20 -3.49
N ASP A 116 0.95 -0.02 -3.78
CA ASP A 116 0.00 0.65 -2.90
C ASP A 116 -0.05 0.01 -1.50
N TYR A 117 -0.04 -1.33 -1.43
CA TYR A 117 0.03 -2.04 -0.15
C TYR A 117 1.30 -1.74 0.64
N VAL A 118 2.46 -1.78 -0.01
CA VAL A 118 3.74 -1.45 0.64
C VAL A 118 3.74 0.01 1.13
N VAL A 119 3.20 0.94 0.35
CA VAL A 119 3.08 2.35 0.75
C VAL A 119 2.15 2.51 1.95
N VAL A 120 0.97 1.89 1.94
CA VAL A 120 0.03 1.93 3.07
C VAL A 120 0.64 1.30 4.32
N HIS A 121 1.39 0.21 4.17
CA HIS A 121 2.11 -0.43 5.27
C HIS A 121 3.08 0.54 5.95
N GLU A 122 3.94 1.18 5.16
CA GLU A 122 4.92 2.16 5.67
C GLU A 122 4.27 3.41 6.26
N LEU A 123 3.18 3.88 5.66
CA LEU A 123 2.43 5.00 6.22
C LEU A 123 1.77 4.64 7.56
N CYS A 124 1.29 3.41 7.74
CA CYS A 124 0.74 2.97 9.03
C CYS A 124 1.81 2.92 10.12
N HIS A 125 3.08 2.73 9.77
CA HIS A 125 4.18 2.81 10.72
C HIS A 125 4.40 4.21 11.31
N LEU A 126 3.86 5.27 10.70
CA LEU A 126 3.86 6.61 11.29
C LEU A 126 2.99 6.68 12.57
N LEU A 127 1.99 5.79 12.70
CA LEU A 127 1.12 5.71 13.89
C LEU A 127 1.56 4.57 14.82
N HIS A 128 1.96 3.43 14.23
CA HIS A 128 2.27 2.21 14.97
C HIS A 128 3.60 1.63 14.48
N LEU A 129 4.67 1.85 15.23
CA LEU A 129 6.02 1.40 14.87
C LEU A 129 6.21 -0.13 14.89
N ASN A 130 5.20 -0.88 15.30
CA ASN A 130 5.20 -2.33 15.34
C ASN A 130 3.97 -2.90 14.61
N HIS A 131 4.01 -4.18 14.25
CA HIS A 131 2.90 -4.90 13.61
C HIS A 131 1.84 -5.38 14.62
N SER A 132 1.47 -4.51 15.57
CA SER A 132 0.43 -4.81 16.56
C SER A 132 -0.95 -4.98 15.93
N ARG A 133 -1.93 -5.41 16.74
CA ARG A 133 -3.32 -5.51 16.30
C ARG A 133 -3.86 -4.19 15.73
N GLU A 134 -3.51 -3.06 16.37
CA GLU A 134 -3.96 -1.74 15.92
C GLU A 134 -3.31 -1.33 14.60
N PHE A 135 -2.04 -1.71 14.37
CA PHE A 135 -1.40 -1.56 13.07
C PHE A 135 -2.18 -2.28 11.97
N TRP A 136 -2.52 -3.57 12.17
CA TRP A 136 -3.22 -4.33 11.15
C TRP A 136 -4.66 -3.87 10.93
N LYS A 137 -5.36 -3.48 11.99
CA LYS A 137 -6.68 -2.82 11.86
C LYS A 137 -6.59 -1.56 11.01
N LYS A 138 -5.53 -0.75 11.21
CA LYS A 138 -5.34 0.47 10.42
C LYS A 138 -5.08 0.16 8.95
N VAL A 139 -4.20 -0.81 8.66
CA VAL A 139 -3.94 -1.28 7.30
C VAL A 139 -5.24 -1.78 6.65
N GLU A 140 -6.00 -2.63 7.34
CA GLU A 140 -7.27 -3.19 6.86
C GLU A 140 -8.31 -2.10 6.57
N SER A 141 -8.39 -1.07 7.41
CA SER A 141 -9.33 0.05 7.21
C SER A 141 -9.06 0.83 5.91
N ILE A 142 -7.83 0.82 5.41
CA ILE A 142 -7.42 1.53 4.19
C ILE A 142 -7.41 0.59 2.97
N LEU A 143 -6.97 -0.65 3.18
CA LEU A 143 -6.90 -1.71 2.16
C LEU A 143 -7.53 -3.00 2.73
N PRO A 144 -8.86 -3.18 2.59
CA PRO A 144 -9.55 -4.36 3.13
C PRO A 144 -9.03 -5.70 2.57
N ASP A 145 -8.46 -5.67 1.36
CA ASP A 145 -7.87 -6.82 0.67
C ASP A 145 -6.35 -6.97 0.91
N TYR A 146 -5.79 -6.34 1.95
CA TYR A 146 -4.35 -6.36 2.25
C TYR A 146 -3.80 -7.78 2.44
N LEU A 147 -4.60 -8.71 2.97
CA LEU A 147 -4.18 -10.10 3.19
C LEU A 147 -3.82 -10.80 1.88
N GLU A 148 -4.53 -10.49 0.79
CA GLU A 148 -4.24 -11.05 -0.53
C GLU A 148 -2.94 -10.48 -1.08
N LYS A 149 -2.71 -9.19 -0.89
CA LYS A 149 -1.49 -8.49 -1.31
C LYS A 149 -0.28 -8.96 -0.52
N ARG A 150 -0.41 -9.15 0.79
CA ARG A 150 0.62 -9.76 1.66
C ARG A 150 0.94 -11.18 1.21
N ARG A 151 -0.08 -12.01 0.92
CA ARG A 151 0.10 -13.36 0.39
C ARG A 151 0.81 -13.35 -0.96
N TRP A 152 0.42 -12.44 -1.86
CA TRP A 152 1.05 -12.28 -3.16
C TRP A 152 2.53 -11.93 -3.01
N LEU A 153 2.86 -10.94 -2.17
CA LEU A 153 4.23 -10.52 -1.90
C LEU A 153 5.08 -11.68 -1.34
N LYS A 154 4.51 -12.49 -0.44
CA LYS A 154 5.21 -13.65 0.13
C LYS A 154 5.49 -14.75 -0.92
N LYS A 155 4.55 -14.98 -1.85
CA LYS A 155 4.61 -16.09 -2.81
C LYS A 155 5.33 -15.77 -4.12
N LYS A 156 5.14 -14.54 -4.64
CA LYS A 156 5.50 -14.16 -6.02
C LYS A 156 6.58 -13.11 -6.12
N SER A 157 7.08 -12.57 -5.01
CA SER A 157 8.10 -11.52 -5.09
C SER A 157 9.43 -12.07 -5.65
N PRO A 158 9.97 -11.48 -6.72
CA PRO A 158 11.29 -11.82 -7.25
C PRO A 158 12.46 -11.31 -6.38
N GLN A 159 12.17 -10.95 -5.10
CA GLN A 159 13.00 -10.68 -3.89
C GLN A 159 12.95 -9.23 -3.40
N PRO A 160 12.65 -8.96 -2.09
CA PRO A 160 13.46 -9.37 -0.90
C PRO A 160 12.81 -10.33 0.14
N ASN A 161 13.64 -11.16 0.82
CA ASN A 161 13.27 -12.02 1.98
C ASN A 161 14.37 -11.94 3.10
N LYS A 162 14.24 -12.49 4.32
CA LYS A 162 13.50 -13.66 4.82
C LYS A 162 12.39 -13.26 5.79
N THR A 163 11.14 -13.60 5.42
CA THR A 163 9.92 -13.55 6.26
C THR A 163 9.69 -12.25 7.03
N GLU A 164 9.06 -11.29 6.34
CA GLU A 164 8.38 -10.10 6.90
C GLU A 164 9.23 -8.85 7.18
N ASN A 165 10.16 -8.48 6.29
CA ASN A 165 10.94 -7.25 6.51
C ASN A 165 10.33 -6.03 5.79
N PHE A 166 9.43 -5.39 6.52
CA PHE A 166 9.38 -3.93 6.61
C PHE A 166 10.25 -3.50 7.80
#